data_AF-A0A6C0JAP8-F1
#
_entry.id   AF-A0A6C0JAP8-F1
#
_cell.length_a   1.000
_cell.length_b   1.000
_cell.length_c   1.000
_cell.angle_alpha   90.00
_cell.angle_beta   90.00
_cell.angle_gamma   90.00
#
_symmetry.space_group_name_H-M   'P 1'
#
loop_
_entity.id
_entity.type
_entity.pdbx_description
1 polymer ?
#
loop_
_entity_poly.entity_id
_entity_poly.type
_entity_poly.pdbx_seq_one_letter_code
_entity_poly.pdbx_strand_id
1 'polypeptide(L)'
;MLNINASEVFRRAIKYLVEGLAVAAAAFYIPRKKMNLQEILMIAVTAAAALSVLDLLAPSIGKHARHGAGFGIGTGLVGANKMPFPGIPGLL
;
A
#
# COMPACT_ATOMS: atom_id res chain seq x y z
N MET A 1 -2.53 -21.19 -13.62
CA MET A 1 -1.69 -20.00 -13.96
C MET A 1 -1.02 -19.45 -12.69
N LEU A 2 -0.20 -20.28 -12.02
CA LEU A 2 0.73 -19.85 -10.97
C LEU A 2 2.06 -20.50 -11.30
N ASN A 3 2.80 -19.90 -12.24
CA ASN A 3 4.20 -20.23 -12.40
C ASN A 3 4.92 -19.45 -11.29
N ILE A 4 5.02 -20.06 -10.10
CA ILE A 4 5.78 -19.52 -8.98
C ILE A 4 7.25 -19.68 -9.36
N ASN A 5 7.76 -18.69 -10.08
CA ASN A 5 9.18 -18.63 -10.38
C ASN A 5 9.92 -18.38 -9.06
N ALA A 6 10.77 -19.32 -8.65
CA ALA A 6 11.64 -19.14 -7.48
C ALA A 6 12.43 -17.82 -7.56
N SER A 7 12.78 -17.40 -8.79
CA SER A 7 13.41 -16.11 -9.07
C SER A 7 12.55 -14.90 -8.70
N GLU A 8 11.22 -14.98 -8.83
CA GLU A 8 10.32 -13.87 -8.50
C GLU A 8 10.11 -13.76 -6.98
N VAL A 9 9.93 -14.90 -6.31
CA VAL A 9 9.87 -14.95 -4.84
C VAL A 9 11.16 -14.42 -4.22
N PHE A 10 12.32 -14.82 -4.77
CA PHE A 10 13.61 -14.33 -4.33
C PHE A 10 13.77 -12.82 -4.52
N ARG A 11 13.32 -12.28 -5.66
CA ARG A 11 13.36 -10.84 -5.93
C ARG A 11 12.47 -10.04 -4.97
N ARG A 12 11.30 -10.57 -4.60
CA ARG A 12 10.41 -9.99 -3.58
C ARG A 12 11.01 -10.08 -2.17
N ALA A 13 11.64 -11.21 -1.83
CA ALA A 13 12.30 -11.39 -0.54
C ALA A 13 13.45 -10.38 -0.32
N ILE A 14 14.28 -10.15 -1.34
CA ILE A 14 15.33 -9.11 -1.29
C ILE A 14 14.71 -7.73 -1.08
N LYS A 15 13.62 -7.41 -1.79
CA LYS A 15 12.94 -6.11 -1.65
C LYS A 15 12.49 -5.85 -0.21
N TYR A 16 11.80 -6.80 0.41
CA TYR A 16 11.29 -6.65 1.77
C TYR A 16 12.41 -6.57 2.83
N LEU A 17 13.55 -7.24 2.59
CA LEU A 17 14.74 -7.09 3.43
C LEU A 17 15.33 -5.67 3.35
N VAL A 18 15.43 -5.10 2.16
CA VAL A 18 15.94 -3.74 1.96
C VAL A 18 15.00 -2.70 2.57
N GLU A 19 13.69 -2.89 2.43
CA GLU A 19 12.68 -2.03 3.06
C GLU A 19 12.72 -2.09 4.59
N GLY A 20 12.85 -3.30 5.16
CA GLY A 20 13.05 -3.48 6.60
C GLY A 20 14.31 -2.80 7.14
N LEU A 21 15.42 -2.85 6.38
CA LEU A 21 16.66 -2.14 6.71
C LEU A 21 16.50 -0.61 6.66
N ALA A 22 15.74 -0.09 5.69
CA ALA A 22 15.44 1.33 5.63
C ALA A 22 14.66 1.81 6.87
N VAL A 23 13.70 1.00 7.35
CA VAL A 23 12.96 1.30 8.58
C VAL A 23 13.86 1.17 9.82
N ALA A 24 14.77 0.19 9.85
CA ALA A 24 15.77 0.06 10.91
C ALA A 24 16.68 1.31 11.00
N ALA A 25 17.12 1.83 9.86
CA ALA A 25 17.91 3.06 9.80
C ALA A 25 17.10 4.27 10.31
N ALA A 26 15.84 4.40 9.93
CA ALA A 26 14.96 5.44 10.47
C ALA A 26 14.80 5.32 11.99
N ALA A 27 14.56 4.11 12.50
CA ALA A 27 14.46 3.84 13.93
C ALA A 27 15.77 4.09 14.69
N PHE A 28 16.93 4.05 14.03
CA PHE A 28 18.22 4.41 14.63
C PHE A 28 18.47 5.93 14.63
N TYR A 29 18.12 6.64 13.56
CA TYR A 29 18.45 8.06 13.39
C TYR A 29 17.44 9.04 13.98
N ILE A 30 16.16 8.69 14.04
CA ILE A 30 15.09 9.58 14.53
C ILE A 30 15.14 9.79 16.06
N PRO A 31 15.42 8.77 16.89
CA PRO A 31 15.34 8.95 18.33
C PRO A 31 16.41 9.89 18.87
N ARG A 32 16.01 10.84 19.72
CA ARG A 32 16.94 11.71 20.47
C ARG A 32 17.57 11.01 21.68
N LYS A 33 17.16 9.77 21.98
CA LYS A 33 17.69 8.90 23.05
C LYS A 33 18.26 7.61 22.44
N LYS A 34 19.27 7.02 23.09
CA LYS A 34 19.81 5.72 22.68
C LYS A 34 18.73 4.64 22.81
N MET A 35 18.24 4.15 21.68
CA MET A 35 17.43 2.92 21.62
C MET A 35 18.33 1.70 21.70
N ASN A 36 17.79 0.60 22.25
CA ASN A 36 18.51 -0.67 22.29
C ASN A 36 18.48 -1.30 20.90
N LEU A 37 19.60 -1.93 20.48
CA LEU A 37 19.68 -2.66 19.21
C LEU A 37 18.60 -3.74 19.09
N GLN A 38 18.19 -4.35 20.21
CA GLN A 38 17.10 -5.32 20.23
C GLN A 38 15.74 -4.71 19.83
N GLU A 39 15.46 -3.47 20.24
CA GLU A 39 14.21 -2.77 19.88
C GLU A 39 14.21 -2.41 18.39
N ILE A 40 15.34 -1.94 17.87
CA ILE A 40 15.50 -1.61 16.45
C ILE A 40 15.28 -2.85 15.59
N LEU A 41 15.85 -4.00 16.00
CA LEU A 41 15.63 -5.28 15.30
C LEU A 41 14.17 -5.72 15.33
N MET A 42 13.47 -5.59 16.46
CA MET A 42 12.04 -5.92 16.52
C MET A 42 11.20 -5.00 15.61
N ILE A 43 11.49 -3.69 15.59
CA ILE A 43 10.81 -2.76 14.70
C ILE A 43 11.06 -3.11 13.23
N ALA A 44 12.31 -3.40 12.87
CA ALA A 44 12.69 -3.75 11.51
C ALA A 44 11.96 -5.01 11.01
N VAL A 45 11.90 -6.07 11.82
CA VAL A 45 11.21 -7.33 11.46
C VAL A 45 9.70 -7.13 11.36
N THR A 46 9.09 -6.42 12.32
CA THR A 46 7.65 -6.14 12.31
C THR A 46 7.27 -5.28 11.11
N ALA A 47 8.08 -4.26 10.80
CA ALA A 47 7.87 -3.39 9.66
C ALA A 47 8.06 -4.13 8.33
N ALA A 48 9.08 -4.98 8.21
CA ALA A 48 9.28 -5.82 7.03
C ALA A 48 8.07 -6.74 6.78
N ALA A 49 7.49 -7.32 7.83
CA ALA A 49 6.27 -8.11 7.72
C ALA A 49 5.07 -7.25 7.25
N ALA A 50 4.86 -6.07 7.84
CA ALA A 50 3.77 -5.18 7.46
C ALA A 50 3.91 -4.63 6.02
N LEU A 51 5.11 -4.20 5.63
CA LEU A 51 5.40 -3.70 4.28
C LEU A 51 5.30 -4.81 3.23
N SER A 52 5.70 -6.03 3.57
CA SER A 52 5.53 -7.17 2.65
C SER A 52 4.07 -7.43 2.30
N VAL A 53 3.14 -7.26 3.26
CA VAL A 53 1.70 -7.39 3.03
C VAL A 53 1.20 -6.24 2.15
N LEU A 54 1.62 -5.01 2.44
CA LEU A 54 1.23 -3.84 1.65
C LEU A 54 1.67 -3.96 0.19
N ASP A 55 2.89 -4.43 -0.06
CA ASP A 55 3.45 -4.62 -1.39
C ASP A 55 2.72 -5.71 -2.20
N LEU A 56 2.25 -6.77 -1.54
CA LEU A 56 1.43 -7.81 -2.17
C LEU A 56 0.05 -7.29 -2.56
N LEU A 57 -0.51 -6.35 -1.77
CA LEU A 57 -1.84 -5.79 -1.99
C LEU A 57 -1.86 -4.59 -2.93
N ALA A 58 -0.75 -3.84 -3.04
CA ALA A 58 -0.60 -2.67 -3.90
C ALA A 58 -1.12 -2.87 -5.35
N PRO A 59 -0.81 -3.96 -6.08
CA PRO A 59 -1.30 -4.15 -7.45
C PRO A 59 -2.81 -4.39 -7.52
N SER A 60 -3.42 -5.00 -6.50
CA SER A 60 -4.87 -5.21 -6.46
C SER A 60 -5.59 -3.90 -6.14
N ILE A 61 -5.16 -3.18 -5.11
CA ILE A 61 -5.80 -1.92 -4.69
C ILE A 61 -5.66 -0.84 -5.76
N GLY A 62 -4.50 -0.74 -6.42
CA GLY A 62 -4.27 0.24 -7.47
C GLY A 62 -5.21 0.10 -8.67
N LYS A 63 -5.58 -1.12 -9.05
CA LYS A 63 -6.55 -1.35 -10.14
C LYS A 63 -7.94 -0.87 -9.76
N HIS A 64 -8.44 -1.27 -8.61
CA HIS A 64 -9.80 -0.91 -8.16
C HIS A 64 -9.93 0.59 -7.89
N ALA A 65 -8.90 1.22 -7.29
CA ALA A 65 -8.88 2.66 -7.04
C ALA A 65 -8.99 3.47 -8.34
N ARG A 66 -8.27 3.08 -9.40
CA ARG A 66 -8.36 3.74 -10.72
C ARG A 66 -9.71 3.55 -11.38
N HIS A 67 -10.32 2.36 -11.26
CA HIS A 67 -11.67 2.13 -11.80
C HIS A 67 -12.72 2.94 -11.06
N GLY A 68 -12.65 3.03 -9.73
CA GLY A 68 -13.55 3.87 -8.93
C GLY A 68 -13.40 5.36 -9.24
N ALA A 69 -12.16 5.85 -9.37
CA ALA A 69 -11.88 7.22 -9.77
C ALA A 69 -12.34 7.50 -11.21
N GLY A 70 -12.11 6.59 -12.16
CA GLY A 70 -12.56 6.71 -13.55
C GLY A 70 -14.08 6.72 -13.67
N PHE A 71 -14.77 5.90 -12.88
CA PHE A 71 -16.23 5.92 -12.79
C PHE A 71 -16.73 7.25 -12.20
N GLY A 72 -16.17 7.70 -11.08
CA GLY A 72 -16.56 8.97 -10.44
C GLY A 72 -16.30 10.19 -11.31
N ILE A 73 -15.18 10.22 -12.05
CA ILE A 73 -14.89 11.29 -13.01
C ILE A 73 -15.84 11.21 -14.21
N GLY A 74 -16.08 10.02 -14.76
CA GLY A 74 -16.98 9.82 -15.90
C GLY A 74 -18.44 10.19 -15.60
N THR A 75 -18.95 9.85 -14.42
CA THR A 75 -20.30 10.24 -13.97
C THR A 75 -20.42 11.75 -13.76
N GLY A 76 -19.35 12.40 -13.28
CA GLY A 76 -19.25 13.85 -13.19
C GLY A 76 -19.29 14.54 -14.56
N LEU A 77 -18.60 13.99 -15.57
CA LEU A 77 -18.53 14.56 -16.92
C LEU A 77 -19.83 14.39 -17.73
N VAL A 78 -20.54 13.27 -17.56
CA VAL A 78 -21.84 13.03 -18.23
C VAL A 78 -23.00 13.77 -17.54
N GLY A 79 -22.72 14.49 -16.45
CA GLY A 79 -23.73 15.26 -15.73
C GLY A 79 -24.69 14.38 -14.93
N ALA A 80 -24.29 13.15 -14.57
CA ALA A 80 -25.07 12.29 -13.69
C ALA A 80 -25.29 12.93 -12.31
N ASN A 81 -24.39 13.84 -11.88
CA ASN A 81 -24.55 14.69 -10.70
C ASN A 81 -25.67 15.75 -10.84
N LYS A 82 -26.14 16.03 -12.06
CA LYS A 82 -27.24 16.97 -12.37
C LYS A 82 -28.51 16.26 -12.85
N MET A 83 -28.51 14.93 -12.96
CA MET A 83 -29.68 14.16 -13.34
C MET A 83 -30.53 13.89 -12.09
N PRO A 84 -31.81 14.30 -12.04
CA PRO A 84 -32.73 13.89 -10.99
C PRO A 84 -33.07 12.41 -11.20
N PHE A 85 -32.24 11.52 -10.64
CA PHE A 85 -32.58 10.12 -10.52
C PHE A 85 -33.80 9.99 -9.59
N PRO A 86 -34.93 9.41 -10.04
CA PRO A 86 -36.09 9.21 -9.19
C PRO A 86 -35.70 8.28 -8.02
N GLY A 87 -35.69 8.82 -6.80
CA GLY A 87 -35.47 8.07 -5.56
C GLY A 87 -34.12 8.24 -4.87
N ILE A 88 -33.19 9.06 -5.39
CA ILE A 88 -31.95 9.39 -4.68
C ILE A 88 -31.89 10.91 -4.49
N PRO A 89 -32.14 11.43 -3.26
CA PRO A 89 -31.93 12.84 -2.96
C PRO A 89 -30.52 13.23 -3.37
N GLY A 90 -30.38 14.37 -4.03
CA GLY A 90 -29.14 14.83 -4.65
C GLY A 90 -27.93 14.58 -3.75
N LEU A 91 -26.91 13.92 -4.30
CA LEU A 91 -25.63 13.75 -3.63
C LEU A 91 -24.82 15.05 -3.79
N LEU A 92 -25.40 16.14 -3.26
CA LEU A 92 -24.87 17.46 -2.91
C LEU A 92 -26.02 18.32 -2.37
#